data_AF-A0A6L4Z1N4-F1
#
_entry.id   AF-A0A6L4Z1N4-F1
#
_cell.length_a   1.000
_cell.length_b   1.000
_cell.length_c   1.000
_cell.angle_alpha   90.00
_cell.angle_beta   90.00
_cell.angle_gamma   90.00
#
_symmetry.space_group_name_H-M   'P 1'
#
loop_
_entity.id
_entity.type
_entity.pdbx_description
1 polymer ?
#
loop_
_entity_poly.entity_id
_entity_poly.type
_entity_poly.pdbx_seq_one_letter_code
_entity_poly.pdbx_strand_id
1 'polypeptide(L)'
;AIRGVEGGGLVQGLPTHTFRTDEGEVALKCPTEISITDRREKEFSDLGFIPLVHCKNTDYAAFFAAQSANKAKKYDTDAANANARLSAQLQYIFAVSRFAHYLKSMMRDKIGSFMSRKNCEDFLNRWISNYVLLDDSAGQELKAQYPLREARIEVVEIAGKPGVYKAVAFLRPHFQLEELTVSLRLVAELPQPAQK
;
A
#
# COMPACT_ATOMS: atom_id res chain seq x y z
N ALA A 1 6.38 3.22 -3.98
CA ALA A 1 4.92 3.26 -4.18
C ALA A 1 4.63 2.77 -5.60
N ILE A 2 3.54 2.02 -5.82
CA ILE A 2 3.27 1.30 -7.09
C ILE A 2 1.86 1.56 -7.64
N ARG A 3 1.11 2.51 -7.07
CA ARG A 3 -0.30 2.78 -7.39
C ARG A 3 -0.61 4.27 -7.29
N GLY A 4 -1.62 4.72 -8.01
CA GLY A 4 -2.01 6.11 -8.14
C GLY A 4 -1.16 6.85 -9.18
N VAL A 5 -1.75 7.87 -9.82
CA VAL A 5 -1.09 8.69 -10.84
C VAL A 5 0.20 9.32 -10.30
N GLU A 6 0.10 9.97 -9.14
CA GLU A 6 1.25 10.59 -8.46
C GLU A 6 2.01 9.56 -7.60
N GLY A 7 1.36 8.46 -7.22
CA GLY A 7 1.85 7.42 -6.32
C GLY A 7 2.74 6.34 -6.97
N GLY A 8 3.24 6.59 -8.19
CA GLY A 8 4.13 5.67 -8.91
C GLY A 8 3.42 4.53 -9.65
N GLY A 9 2.11 4.65 -9.89
CA GLY A 9 1.34 3.73 -10.73
C GLY A 9 1.20 4.16 -12.19
N LEU A 10 1.80 5.29 -12.57
CA LEU A 10 1.73 5.86 -13.91
C LEU A 10 2.60 5.08 -14.91
N VAL A 11 2.02 4.75 -16.07
CA VAL A 11 2.66 4.10 -17.21
C VAL A 11 2.58 5.06 -18.39
N GLN A 12 3.72 5.58 -18.83
CA GLN A 12 3.82 6.59 -19.89
C GLN A 12 4.41 6.00 -21.18
N GLY A 13 4.23 6.69 -22.30
CA GLY A 13 4.80 6.29 -23.58
C GLY A 13 4.16 5.03 -24.15
N LEU A 14 2.86 4.84 -23.93
CA LEU A 14 2.12 3.74 -24.55
C LEU A 14 2.00 3.98 -26.06
N PRO A 15 2.08 2.94 -26.90
CA PRO A 15 1.88 3.09 -28.33
C PRO A 15 0.49 3.65 -28.67
N THR A 16 0.46 4.86 -29.22
CA THR A 16 -0.79 5.53 -29.65
C THR A 16 -0.94 5.47 -31.16
N HIS A 17 -1.97 4.76 -31.63
CA HIS A 17 -2.32 4.73 -33.05
C HIS A 17 -3.45 5.71 -33.34
N THR A 18 -3.15 6.78 -34.07
CA THR A 18 -4.14 7.77 -34.52
C THR A 18 -4.56 7.48 -35.96
N PHE A 19 -5.87 7.55 -36.23
CA PHE A 19 -6.44 7.37 -37.57
C PHE A 19 -7.52 8.41 -37.83
N ARG A 20 -7.83 8.65 -39.10
CA ARG A 20 -8.95 9.52 -39.49
C ARG A 20 -10.24 8.71 -39.51
N THR A 21 -11.27 9.23 -38.89
CA THR A 21 -12.64 8.69 -38.94
C THR A 21 -13.33 9.10 -40.24
N ASP A 22 -14.45 8.45 -40.56
CA ASP A 22 -15.26 8.75 -41.75
C ASP A 22 -15.83 10.18 -41.72
N GLU A 23 -15.95 10.77 -40.53
CA GLU A 23 -16.38 12.17 -40.30
C GLU A 23 -15.21 13.18 -40.40
N GLY A 24 -13.99 12.70 -40.66
CA GLY A 24 -12.78 13.52 -40.82
C GLY A 24 -12.05 13.86 -39.52
N GLU A 25 -12.58 13.46 -38.36
CA GLU A 25 -11.91 13.65 -37.06
C GLU A 25 -10.72 12.70 -36.89
N VAL A 26 -9.65 13.17 -36.23
CA VAL A 26 -8.52 12.32 -35.83
C VAL A 26 -8.87 11.62 -34.52
N ALA A 27 -9.10 10.32 -34.58
CA ALA A 27 -9.36 9.48 -33.42
C ALA A 27 -8.09 8.76 -32.96
N LEU A 28 -7.93 8.65 -31.64
CA LEU A 28 -6.87 7.86 -31.00
C LEU A 28 -7.44 6.51 -30.59
N LYS A 29 -6.83 5.42 -31.08
CA LYS A 29 -7.14 4.08 -30.59
C LYS A 29 -6.62 3.94 -29.16
N CYS A 30 -7.47 3.48 -28.25
CA CYS A 30 -7.11 3.22 -26.86
C CYS A 30 -5.88 2.28 -26.81
N PRO A 31 -4.78 2.67 -26.14
CA PRO A 31 -3.60 1.83 -25.99
C PRO A 31 -3.84 0.62 -25.08
N THR A 32 -4.80 0.69 -24.15
CA THR A 32 -5.31 -0.47 -23.42
C THR A 32 -6.40 -1.15 -24.26
N GLU A 33 -6.58 -2.47 -24.12
CA GLU A 33 -7.56 -3.23 -24.91
C GLU A 33 -8.99 -2.65 -24.82
N ILE A 34 -9.32 -2.08 -23.66
CA ILE A 34 -10.58 -1.39 -23.41
C ILE A 34 -10.36 -0.17 -22.51
N SER A 35 -11.19 0.86 -22.67
CA SER A 35 -11.27 1.98 -21.73
C SER A 35 -12.09 1.57 -20.51
N ILE A 36 -11.52 1.75 -19.31
CA ILE A 36 -12.16 1.40 -18.04
C ILE A 36 -12.61 2.70 -17.37
N THR A 37 -13.88 2.78 -17.00
CA THR A 37 -14.42 3.90 -16.21
C THR A 37 -14.11 3.72 -14.73
N ASP A 38 -14.07 4.80 -13.95
CA ASP A 38 -13.78 4.76 -12.50
C ASP A 38 -14.68 3.77 -11.74
N ARG A 39 -15.96 3.68 -12.12
CA ARG A 39 -16.90 2.71 -11.52
C ARG A 39 -16.47 1.26 -11.79
N ARG A 40 -16.04 0.95 -13.02
CA ARG A 40 -15.55 -0.38 -13.40
C ARG A 40 -14.19 -0.68 -12.77
N GLU A 41 -13.32 0.32 -12.65
CA GLU A 41 -12.04 0.22 -11.94
C GLU A 41 -12.29 -0.28 -10.50
N LYS A 42 -13.21 0.39 -9.77
CA LYS A 42 -13.56 0.00 -8.41
C LYS A 42 -14.16 -1.40 -8.33
N GLU A 43 -15.08 -1.75 -9.24
CA GLU A 43 -15.65 -3.10 -9.30
C GLU A 43 -14.58 -4.18 -9.51
N PHE A 44 -13.62 -3.94 -10.42
CA PHE A 44 -12.52 -4.87 -10.65
C PHE A 44 -11.58 -4.96 -9.45
N SER A 45 -11.27 -3.83 -8.82
CA SER A 45 -10.46 -3.76 -7.61
C SER A 45 -11.08 -4.55 -6.45
N ASP A 46 -12.39 -4.38 -6.22
CA ASP A 46 -13.14 -5.10 -5.19
C ASP A 46 -13.19 -6.63 -5.45
N LEU A 47 -13.03 -7.04 -6.71
CA LEU A 47 -12.91 -8.45 -7.12
C LEU A 47 -11.46 -8.98 -7.11
N GLY A 48 -10.47 -8.15 -6.72
CA GLY A 48 -9.07 -8.54 -6.61
C GLY A 48 -8.28 -8.45 -7.92
N PHE A 49 -8.78 -7.70 -8.91
CA PHE A 49 -8.05 -7.37 -10.14
C PHE A 49 -7.26 -6.07 -10.00
N ILE A 50 -6.29 -5.90 -10.88
CA ILE A 50 -5.42 -4.71 -10.95
C ILE A 50 -5.60 -4.10 -12.35
N PRO A 51 -6.65 -3.27 -12.56
CA PRO A 51 -6.92 -2.67 -13.85
C PRO A 51 -5.89 -1.60 -14.21
N LEU A 52 -5.38 -1.65 -15.45
CA LEU A 52 -4.61 -0.55 -16.04
C LEU A 52 -5.60 0.40 -16.73
N VAL A 53 -5.79 1.59 -16.18
CA VAL A 53 -6.78 2.55 -16.66
C VAL A 53 -6.11 3.58 -17.56
N HIS A 54 -6.46 3.57 -18.85
CA HIS A 54 -6.00 4.55 -19.83
C HIS A 54 -6.61 5.93 -19.61
N CYS A 55 -5.77 6.97 -19.63
CA CYS A 55 -6.25 8.34 -19.59
C CYS A 55 -6.65 8.81 -21.00
N LYS A 56 -7.92 9.15 -21.16
CA LYS A 56 -8.52 9.51 -22.46
C LYS A 56 -7.71 10.60 -23.15
N ASN A 57 -7.46 10.41 -24.46
CA ASN A 57 -6.73 11.34 -25.33
C ASN A 57 -5.26 11.58 -24.96
N THR A 58 -4.66 10.69 -24.15
CA THR A 58 -3.24 10.76 -23.80
C THR A 58 -2.55 9.44 -24.14
N ASP A 59 -1.22 9.41 -24.03
CA ASP A 59 -0.38 8.24 -24.21
C ASP A 59 -0.05 7.51 -22.91
N TYR A 60 -0.72 7.85 -21.79
CA TYR A 60 -0.45 7.24 -20.50
C TYR A 60 -1.68 6.54 -19.90
N ALA A 61 -1.39 5.59 -19.01
CA ALA A 61 -2.35 4.87 -18.20
C ALA A 61 -1.87 4.79 -16.76
N ALA A 62 -2.74 4.44 -15.81
CA ALA A 62 -2.34 4.30 -14.42
C ALA A 62 -3.01 3.10 -13.74
N PHE A 63 -2.28 2.50 -12.79
CA PHE A 63 -2.85 1.58 -11.80
C PHE A 63 -3.33 2.39 -10.60
N PHE A 64 -4.64 2.52 -10.40
CA PHE A 64 -5.18 3.25 -9.25
C PHE A 64 -5.21 2.40 -7.97
N ALA A 65 -5.42 1.10 -8.13
CA ALA A 65 -5.39 0.12 -7.05
C ALA A 65 -4.41 -1.02 -7.36
N ALA A 66 -3.91 -1.64 -6.29
CA ALA A 66 -3.06 -2.82 -6.35
C ALA A 66 -3.58 -3.88 -5.37
N GLN A 67 -4.79 -4.39 -5.63
CA GLN A 67 -5.41 -5.44 -4.81
C GLN A 67 -4.84 -6.81 -5.19
N SER A 68 -4.74 -7.68 -4.20
CA SER A 68 -4.49 -9.11 -4.42
C SER A 68 -5.81 -9.85 -4.66
N ALA A 69 -5.73 -11.09 -5.14
CA ALA A 69 -6.89 -11.97 -5.26
C ALA A 69 -7.48 -12.42 -3.90
N ASN A 70 -6.88 -12.01 -2.77
CA ASN A 70 -7.39 -12.35 -1.43
C ASN A 70 -8.64 -11.53 -1.10
N LYS A 71 -9.79 -12.20 -0.98
CA LYS A 71 -11.02 -11.58 -0.50
C LYS A 71 -10.95 -11.34 1.01
N ALA A 72 -10.79 -10.08 1.42
CA ALA A 72 -10.76 -9.69 2.82
C ALA A 72 -12.01 -10.17 3.57
N LYS A 73 -11.81 -10.96 4.63
CA LYS A 73 -12.89 -11.46 5.49
C LYS A 73 -13.49 -10.30 6.29
N LYS A 74 -14.80 -10.37 6.53
CA LYS A 74 -15.51 -9.47 7.46
C LYS A 74 -15.47 -10.07 8.86
N TYR A 75 -15.26 -9.19 9.84
CA TYR A 75 -15.20 -9.47 11.26
C TYR A 75 -16.13 -8.53 12.02
N ASP A 76 -16.36 -8.83 13.29
CA ASP A 76 -17.27 -8.05 14.15
C ASP A 76 -16.68 -6.69 14.57
N THR A 77 -15.34 -6.54 14.54
CA THR A 77 -14.66 -5.31 14.96
C THR A 77 -14.06 -4.57 13.78
N ASP A 78 -14.15 -3.24 13.81
CA ASP A 78 -13.58 -2.37 12.77
C ASP A 78 -12.07 -2.52 12.65
N ALA A 79 -11.37 -2.76 13.76
CA ALA A 79 -9.93 -3.02 13.77
C ALA A 79 -9.57 -4.29 13.00
N ALA A 80 -10.32 -5.38 13.20
CA ALA A 80 -10.09 -6.64 12.48
C ALA A 80 -10.42 -6.48 10.98
N ASN A 81 -11.48 -5.74 10.65
CA ASN A 81 -11.84 -5.40 9.27
C ASN A 81 -10.73 -4.57 8.57
N ALA A 82 -10.16 -3.58 9.27
CA ALA A 82 -9.05 -2.77 8.74
C ALA A 82 -7.82 -3.65 8.46
N ASN A 83 -7.45 -4.52 9.40
CA ASN A 83 -6.32 -5.44 9.23
C ASN A 83 -6.54 -6.42 8.06
N ALA A 84 -7.76 -6.91 7.89
CA ALA A 84 -8.12 -7.79 6.79
C ALA A 84 -7.99 -7.10 5.43
N ARG A 85 -8.43 -5.83 5.34
CA ARG A 85 -8.30 -5.01 4.12
C ARG A 85 -6.83 -4.71 3.81
N LEU A 86 -6.04 -4.28 4.79
CA LEU A 86 -4.61 -4.03 4.60
C LEU A 86 -3.88 -5.29 4.10
N SER A 87 -4.27 -6.46 4.60
CA SER A 87 -3.70 -7.75 4.21
C SER A 87 -4.12 -8.24 2.81
N ALA A 88 -5.05 -7.55 2.15
CA ALA A 88 -5.43 -7.82 0.76
C ALA A 88 -4.70 -6.92 -0.24
N GLN A 89 -3.97 -5.91 0.23
CA GLN A 89 -3.35 -4.89 -0.61
C GLN A 89 -1.87 -5.21 -0.87
N LEU A 90 -1.50 -5.33 -2.14
CA LEU A 90 -0.18 -5.79 -2.54
C LEU A 90 0.94 -4.83 -2.14
N GLN A 91 0.69 -3.51 -2.15
CA GLN A 91 1.71 -2.54 -1.76
C GLN A 91 2.18 -2.75 -0.30
N TYR A 92 1.28 -3.17 0.60
CA TYR A 92 1.61 -3.47 1.98
C TYR A 92 2.19 -4.87 2.14
N ILE A 93 1.68 -5.85 1.39
CA ILE A 93 2.27 -7.19 1.34
C ILE A 93 3.73 -7.11 0.91
N PHE A 94 4.07 -6.37 -0.15
CA PHE A 94 5.44 -6.21 -0.61
C PHE A 94 6.35 -5.57 0.44
N ALA A 95 5.86 -4.55 1.15
CA ALA A 95 6.60 -3.94 2.24
C ALA A 95 6.91 -4.97 3.35
N VAL A 96 5.89 -5.70 3.82
CA VAL A 96 6.04 -6.72 4.87
C VAL A 96 6.95 -7.87 4.42
N SER A 97 6.79 -8.37 3.19
CA SER A 97 7.65 -9.41 2.61
C SER A 97 9.11 -8.98 2.59
N ARG A 98 9.40 -7.70 2.28
CA ARG A 98 10.77 -7.19 2.29
C ARG A 98 11.36 -7.18 3.70
N PHE A 99 10.61 -6.76 4.71
CA PHE A 99 11.04 -6.86 6.12
C PHE A 99 11.27 -8.30 6.54
N ALA A 100 10.38 -9.23 6.15
CA ALA A 100 10.55 -10.65 6.43
C ALA A 100 11.86 -11.20 5.84
N HIS A 101 12.21 -10.82 4.60
CA HIS A 101 13.49 -11.19 3.98
C HIS A 101 14.69 -10.67 4.79
N TYR A 102 14.67 -9.41 5.20
CA TYR A 102 15.74 -8.82 6.01
C TYR A 102 15.87 -9.51 7.36
N LEU A 103 14.77 -9.67 8.09
CA LEU A 103 14.76 -10.34 9.39
C LEU A 103 15.29 -11.77 9.28
N LYS A 104 14.88 -12.52 8.25
CA LYS A 104 15.34 -13.89 8.02
C LYS A 104 16.83 -13.95 7.73
N SER A 105 17.36 -13.10 6.85
CA SER A 105 18.77 -13.10 6.51
C SER A 105 19.64 -12.67 7.69
N MET A 106 19.29 -11.56 8.32
CA MET A 106 20.06 -10.98 9.43
C MET A 106 20.09 -11.88 10.66
N MET A 107 18.96 -12.50 11.02
CA MET A 107 18.94 -13.43 12.15
C MET A 107 19.60 -14.76 11.83
N ARG A 108 19.67 -15.18 10.55
CA ARG A 108 20.43 -16.37 10.14
C ARG A 108 21.91 -16.21 10.49
N ASP A 109 22.48 -15.04 10.23
CA ASP A 109 23.89 -14.75 10.49
C ASP A 109 24.19 -14.62 12.00
N LYS A 110 23.17 -14.44 12.84
CA LYS A 110 23.30 -14.36 14.31
C LYS A 110 23.13 -15.71 15.01
N ILE A 111 22.75 -16.78 14.29
CA ILE A 111 22.65 -18.12 14.87
C ILE A 111 24.03 -18.56 15.38
N GLY A 112 24.09 -19.01 16.63
CA GLY A 112 25.33 -19.41 17.30
C GLY A 112 26.02 -18.30 18.10
N SER A 113 25.53 -17.06 18.03
CA SER A 113 26.00 -15.97 18.90
C SER A 113 25.37 -16.03 20.30
N PHE A 114 26.08 -15.51 21.31
CA PHE A 114 25.58 -15.37 22.67
C PHE A 114 24.58 -14.20 22.74
N MET A 115 23.32 -14.48 22.40
CA MET A 115 22.25 -13.49 22.38
C MET A 115 21.10 -13.91 23.30
N SER A 116 20.87 -13.13 24.37
CA SER A 116 19.68 -13.29 25.23
C SER A 116 18.41 -12.85 24.49
N ARG A 117 17.25 -13.29 24.96
CA ARG A 117 15.94 -12.83 24.45
C ARG A 117 15.86 -11.30 24.37
N LYS A 118 16.27 -10.60 25.44
CA LYS A 118 16.25 -9.13 25.52
C LYS A 118 17.20 -8.50 24.50
N ASN A 119 18.42 -9.03 24.38
CA ASN A 119 19.40 -8.50 23.43
C ASN A 119 18.92 -8.68 21.98
N CYS A 120 18.23 -9.79 21.68
CA CYS A 120 17.60 -10.02 20.37
C CYS A 120 16.50 -9.01 20.09
N GLU A 121 15.60 -8.78 21.06
CA GLU A 121 14.53 -7.79 20.98
C GLU A 121 15.07 -6.37 20.76
N ASP A 122 16.04 -5.95 21.55
CA ASP A 122 16.65 -4.62 21.45
C ASP A 122 17.38 -4.42 20.11
N PHE A 123 18.07 -5.47 19.62
CA PHE A 123 18.75 -5.45 18.33
C PHE A 123 17.76 -5.29 17.17
N LEU A 124 16.69 -6.08 17.15
CA LEU A 124 15.67 -6.04 16.12
C LEU A 124 14.89 -4.73 16.11
N ASN A 125 14.53 -4.19 17.29
CA ASN A 125 13.85 -2.91 17.39
C ASN A 125 14.75 -1.73 16.97
N ARG A 126 16.03 -1.75 17.32
CA ARG A 126 17.00 -0.74 16.85
C ARG A 126 17.23 -0.80 15.34
N TRP A 127 17.18 -1.98 14.75
CA TRP A 127 17.28 -2.12 13.31
C TRP A 127 16.03 -1.55 12.62
N ILE A 128 14.84 -1.94 13.07
CA ILE A 128 13.60 -1.56 12.38
C ILE A 128 13.27 -0.08 12.52
N SER A 129 13.71 0.58 13.60
CA SER A 129 13.52 2.02 13.79
C SER A 129 14.16 2.87 12.67
N ASN A 130 15.18 2.35 11.97
CA ASN A 130 15.79 3.04 10.83
C ASN A 130 14.86 3.14 9.60
N TYR A 131 13.71 2.45 9.62
CA TYR A 131 12.70 2.47 8.56
C TYR A 131 11.39 3.14 8.99
N VAL A 132 11.38 3.74 10.18
CA VAL A 132 10.20 4.41 10.75
C VAL A 132 10.30 5.92 10.55
N LEU A 133 9.24 6.53 10.02
CA LEU A 133 9.13 7.98 9.82
C LEU A 133 8.04 8.59 10.72
N LEU A 134 8.48 9.45 11.64
CA LEU A 134 7.62 10.13 12.63
C LEU A 134 6.98 11.41 12.12
N ASP A 135 7.40 11.92 10.97
CA ASP A 135 6.77 13.08 10.34
C ASP A 135 5.65 12.66 9.36
N ASP A 136 4.41 13.02 9.69
CA ASP A 136 3.25 12.77 8.81
C ASP A 136 3.16 13.75 7.65
N SER A 137 3.84 14.90 7.73
CA SER A 137 3.85 15.93 6.68
C SER A 137 4.90 15.68 5.60
N ALA A 138 5.78 14.69 5.82
CA ALA A 138 6.82 14.33 4.88
C ALA A 138 6.26 13.98 3.48
N GLY A 139 7.02 14.37 2.46
CA GLY A 139 6.69 14.11 1.07
C GLY A 139 6.67 12.62 0.72
N GLN A 140 6.09 12.31 -0.44
CA GLN A 140 5.93 10.93 -0.91
C GLN A 140 7.25 10.18 -1.03
N GLU A 141 8.32 10.84 -1.45
CA GLU A 141 9.63 10.22 -1.61
C GLU A 141 10.19 9.71 -0.27
N LEU A 142 10.16 10.54 0.77
CA LEU A 142 10.58 10.14 2.12
C LEU A 142 9.69 9.02 2.67
N LYS A 143 8.37 9.12 2.53
CA LYS A 143 7.44 8.04 2.95
C LYS A 143 7.65 6.74 2.17
N ALA A 144 8.16 6.80 0.94
CA ALA A 144 8.51 5.62 0.17
C ALA A 144 9.85 5.00 0.62
N GLN A 145 10.83 5.82 1.02
CA GLN A 145 12.11 5.37 1.57
C GLN A 145 11.95 4.80 3.00
N TYR A 146 11.06 5.39 3.80
CA TYR A 146 10.73 4.99 5.17
C TYR A 146 9.26 4.53 5.23
N PRO A 147 8.98 3.25 4.88
CA PRO A 147 7.61 2.80 4.63
C PRO A 147 6.74 2.63 5.88
N LEU A 148 7.33 2.67 7.08
CA LEU A 148 6.64 2.40 8.34
C LEU A 148 6.37 3.70 9.11
N ARG A 149 5.13 3.85 9.59
CA ARG A 149 4.75 4.88 10.55
C ARG A 149 5.17 4.50 11.97
N GLU A 150 5.03 3.22 12.30
CA GLU A 150 5.31 2.67 13.62
C GLU A 150 5.68 1.20 13.47
N ALA A 151 6.61 0.71 14.29
CA ALA A 151 7.01 -0.68 14.29
C ALA A 151 7.42 -1.14 15.69
N ARG A 152 7.09 -2.39 16.03
CA ARG A 152 7.51 -3.04 17.27
C ARG A 152 7.78 -4.51 17.02
N ILE A 153 8.88 -5.03 17.52
CA ILE A 153 9.19 -6.46 17.48
C ILE A 153 9.24 -6.99 18.91
N GLU A 154 8.47 -8.03 19.18
CA GLU A 154 8.46 -8.72 20.47
C GLU A 154 9.13 -10.09 20.32
N VAL A 155 10.01 -10.44 21.26
CA VAL A 155 10.74 -11.70 21.26
C VAL A 155 10.40 -12.47 22.54
N VAL A 156 9.85 -13.66 22.36
CA VAL A 156 9.50 -14.58 23.44
C VAL A 156 10.35 -15.84 23.35
N GLU A 157 10.73 -16.39 24.50
CA GLU A 157 11.43 -17.68 24.57
C GLU A 157 10.44 -18.83 24.45
N ILE A 158 10.86 -19.89 23.75
CA ILE A 158 10.03 -21.08 23.59
C ILE A 158 10.30 -22.02 24.76
N ALA A 159 9.27 -22.25 25.57
CA ALA A 159 9.34 -23.17 26.70
C ALA A 159 9.86 -24.56 26.26
N GLY A 160 10.83 -25.09 27.01
CA GLY A 160 11.44 -26.39 26.72
C GLY A 160 12.51 -26.39 25.63
N LYS A 161 12.85 -25.23 25.04
CA LYS A 161 13.90 -25.10 24.02
C LYS A 161 14.84 -23.92 24.30
N PRO A 162 15.85 -24.09 25.17
CA PRO A 162 16.81 -23.03 25.50
C PRO A 162 17.50 -22.49 24.25
N GLY A 163 17.61 -21.17 24.14
CA GLY A 163 18.24 -20.49 22.99
C GLY A 163 17.35 -20.44 21.74
N VAL A 164 16.10 -20.89 21.80
CA VAL A 164 15.12 -20.76 20.72
C VAL A 164 14.10 -19.69 21.06
N TYR A 165 14.01 -18.68 20.21
CA TYR A 165 13.09 -17.56 20.38
C TYR A 165 12.07 -17.51 19.24
N LYS A 166 10.86 -17.00 19.55
CA LYS A 166 9.84 -16.61 18.59
C LYS A 166 9.75 -15.08 18.57
N ALA A 167 9.87 -14.49 17.39
CA ALA A 167 9.68 -13.07 17.19
C ALA A 167 8.30 -12.80 16.57
N VAL A 168 7.60 -11.77 17.06
CA VAL A 168 6.35 -11.25 16.49
C VAL A 168 6.60 -9.78 16.13
N ALA A 169 6.54 -9.46 14.83
CA ALA A 169 6.73 -8.11 14.34
C ALA A 169 5.38 -7.45 14.03
N PHE A 170 5.11 -6.32 14.68
CA PHE A 170 3.97 -5.44 14.43
C PHE A 170 4.46 -4.28 13.57
N LEU A 171 3.92 -4.18 12.35
CA LEU A 171 4.34 -3.20 11.34
C LEU A 171 3.14 -2.36 10.94
N ARG A 172 3.19 -1.05 11.19
CA ARG A 172 2.16 -0.10 10.76
C ARG A 172 2.70 0.75 9.60
N PRO A 173 2.22 0.54 8.36
CA PRO A 173 2.67 1.33 7.22
C PRO A 173 2.03 2.73 7.19
N HIS A 174 2.53 3.59 6.31
CA HIS A 174 1.81 4.81 5.95
C HIS A 174 0.57 4.47 5.11
N PHE A 175 -0.58 5.04 5.47
CA PHE A 175 -1.81 4.86 4.71
C PHE A 175 -1.82 5.75 3.47
N GLN A 176 -2.22 5.15 2.35
CA GLN A 176 -2.49 5.87 1.11
C GLN A 176 -3.98 6.22 1.05
N LEU A 177 -4.32 7.34 0.42
CA LEU A 177 -5.71 7.73 0.22
C LEU A 177 -6.39 6.71 -0.70
N GLU A 178 -7.51 6.14 -0.26
CA GLU A 178 -8.29 5.18 -1.05
C GLU A 178 -9.60 5.76 -1.57
N GLU A 179 -10.36 6.43 -0.71
CA GLU A 179 -11.69 6.95 -1.04
C GLU A 179 -11.91 8.28 -0.33
N LEU A 180 -12.54 9.22 -1.04
CA LEU A 180 -12.97 10.51 -0.52
C LEU A 180 -14.40 10.76 -0.98
N THR A 181 -15.34 10.80 -0.03
CA THR A 181 -16.72 11.22 -0.32
C THR A 181 -16.85 12.71 -0.03
N VAL A 182 -17.19 13.51 -1.05
CA VAL A 182 -17.38 14.96 -0.91
C VAL A 182 -18.87 15.29 -0.95
N SER A 183 -19.35 16.00 0.08
CA SER A 183 -20.70 16.59 0.10
C SER A 183 -20.59 18.10 -0.08
N LEU A 184 -21.07 18.60 -1.21
CA LEU A 184 -21.12 20.03 -1.50
C LEU A 184 -22.46 20.60 -1.05
N ARG A 185 -22.43 21.66 -0.24
CA ARG A 185 -23.64 22.36 0.23
C ARG A 185 -23.52 23.84 -0.13
N LEU A 186 -24.44 24.31 -0.96
CA LEU A 186 -24.57 25.74 -1.22
C LEU A 186 -25.36 26.36 -0.08
N VAL A 187 -24.72 27.30 0.64
CA VAL A 187 -25.31 27.98 1.80
C VAL A 187 -25.15 29.48 1.63
N ALA A 188 -26.15 30.25 2.05
CA ALA A 188 -26.12 31.72 2.01
C ALA A 188 -25.16 32.29 3.07
N GLU A 189 -25.05 31.63 4.21
CA GLU A 189 -24.08 31.90 5.27
C GLU A 189 -23.40 30.60 5.68
N LEU A 190 -22.08 30.64 5.91
CA LEU A 190 -21.33 29.47 6.32
C LEU A 190 -21.81 29.02 7.72
N PRO A 191 -22.34 27.79 7.88
CA PRO A 191 -22.75 27.30 9.17
C PRO A 191 -21.54 27.21 10.11
N GLN A 192 -21.77 27.39 11.40
CA GLN A 192 -20.71 27.22 12.38
C GLN A 192 -20.08 25.81 12.24
N PRO A 193 -18.75 25.69 12.38
CA PRO A 193 -18.08 24.41 12.27
C PRO A 193 -18.71 23.44 13.27
N ALA A 194 -19.07 22.25 12.79
CA ALA A 194 -19.60 21.20 13.64
C ALA A 194 -18.59 20.93 14.77
N GLN A 195 -18.97 21.23 16.01
CA GLN A 195 -18.18 20.82 17.17
C GLN A 195 -18.24 19.29 17.23
N LYS A 196 -17.06 18.67 17.17
CA LYS A 196 -16.89 17.23 17.34
C LYS A 196 -16.99 16.84 18.81
#